data_AF-A0A965CF92-F1
#
_entry.id   AF-A0A965CF92-F1
#
_cell.length_a   1.000
_cell.length_b   1.000
_cell.length_c   1.000
_cell.angle_alpha   90.00
_cell.angle_beta   90.00
_cell.angle_gamma   90.00
#
_symmetry.space_group_name_H-M   'P 1'
#
loop_
_entity.id
_entity.type
_entity.pdbx_description
1 polymer ?
#
loop_
_entity_poly.entity_id
_entity_poly.type
_entity_poly.pdbx_seq_one_letter_code
_entity_poly.pdbx_strand_id
1 'polypeptide(L)'
;MPLLGQASGGFTESSSALRLLHVGVRNTVGILTDDAFTQTNPPLVTGAGTISTNVDTSVLGVLSGSVAFTRPDQGSNYIGGPVSGLTTANPNVRPLGLFINNAAGYAYENQPAAASGKGPYVSAMGTYASQLFETQNLNSSADLTYTTGQFLYASQNGYLTNVAADNNRYEQAADGVTTIAILKMPADSVQNEIVFDQRI
;
A
#
# COMPACT_ATOMS: atom_id res chain seq x y z
N MET A 1 -1.15 -29.99 30.97
CA MET A 1 -0.21 -29.35 30.03
C MET A 1 -0.86 -29.36 28.64
N PRO A 2 -1.39 -28.24 28.13
CA PRO A 2 -1.90 -28.22 26.77
C PRO A 2 -0.73 -28.02 25.80
N LEU A 3 -0.43 -29.04 24.99
CA LEU A 3 0.36 -28.90 23.77
C LEU A 3 -0.45 -28.04 22.78
N LEU A 4 -0.08 -26.77 22.62
CA LEU A 4 -0.54 -25.95 21.52
C LEU A 4 0.39 -26.20 20.32
N GLY A 5 -0.22 -26.37 19.14
CA GLY A 5 0.41 -26.90 17.94
C GLY A 5 1.74 -26.24 17.57
N GLN A 6 2.66 -27.09 17.14
CA GLN A 6 3.94 -26.75 16.55
C GLN A 6 3.74 -25.72 15.42
N ALA A 7 4.14 -24.46 15.67
CA ALA A 7 4.28 -23.48 14.62
C ALA A 7 5.42 -23.95 13.70
N SER A 8 5.07 -24.37 12.49
CA SER A 8 6.01 -24.64 11.42
C SER A 8 6.83 -23.38 11.16
N GLY A 9 8.07 -23.36 11.65
CA GLY A 9 9.05 -22.29 11.45
C GLY A 9 9.50 -22.07 10.00
N GLY A 10 8.77 -22.61 9.02
CA GLY A 10 8.91 -22.31 7.59
C GLY A 10 8.04 -21.16 7.08
N PHE A 11 7.25 -20.52 7.97
CA PHE A 11 6.45 -19.31 7.67
C PHE A 11 6.98 -18.06 8.39
N THR A 12 8.28 -17.98 8.68
CA THR A 12 8.88 -16.76 9.23
C THR A 12 9.06 -15.66 8.19
N GLU A 13 9.02 -15.99 6.90
CA GLU A 13 8.91 -15.01 5.84
C GLU A 13 7.42 -14.78 5.55
N SER A 14 6.83 -13.82 6.25
CA SER A 14 5.65 -13.15 5.70
C SER A 14 6.16 -12.24 4.58
N SER A 15 6.27 -12.79 3.37
CA SER A 15 6.60 -12.01 2.16
C SER A 15 5.50 -11.01 1.78
N SER A 16 4.50 -10.82 2.64
CA SER A 16 3.41 -9.87 2.50
C SER A 16 3.39 -8.96 3.73
N ALA A 17 3.70 -7.68 3.52
CA ALA A 17 3.56 -6.66 4.56
C ALA A 17 2.09 -6.37 4.94
N LEU A 18 1.11 -6.89 4.19
CA LEU A 18 -0.31 -6.87 4.53
C LEU A 18 -0.79 -8.22 5.09
N ARG A 19 -1.30 -8.21 6.32
CA ARG A 19 -1.94 -9.35 6.98
C ARG A 19 -3.47 -9.18 7.02
N LEU A 20 -4.16 -10.24 6.64
CA LEU A 20 -5.62 -10.30 6.53
C LEU A 20 -6.23 -10.80 7.84
N LEU A 21 -6.81 -9.91 8.66
CA LEU A 21 -7.45 -10.28 9.93
C LEU A 21 -8.93 -10.62 9.75
N HIS A 22 -9.63 -9.81 8.96
CA HIS A 22 -10.98 -10.06 8.50
C HIS A 22 -11.10 -9.58 7.06
N VAL A 23 -11.30 -10.53 6.14
CA VAL A 23 -11.27 -10.23 4.70
C VAL A 23 -12.60 -9.62 4.25
N GLY A 24 -12.49 -8.47 3.58
CA GLY A 24 -13.57 -7.91 2.75
C GLY A 24 -13.59 -8.58 1.38
N VAL A 25 -13.66 -7.80 0.30
CA VAL A 25 -13.67 -8.32 -1.08
C VAL A 25 -12.25 -8.39 -1.62
N ARG A 26 -11.78 -9.58 -1.98
CA ARG A 26 -10.56 -9.73 -2.78
C ARG A 26 -10.88 -9.57 -4.26
N ASN A 27 -10.10 -8.77 -4.95
CA ASN A 27 -10.28 -8.49 -6.35
C ASN A 27 -9.01 -8.77 -7.16
N THR A 28 -9.19 -9.35 -8.34
CA THR A 28 -8.15 -9.67 -9.32
C THR A 28 -8.52 -9.24 -10.74
N VAL A 29 -9.58 -8.43 -10.91
CA VAL A 29 -10.13 -8.10 -12.23
C VAL A 29 -9.23 -7.18 -13.04
N GLY A 30 -8.48 -6.27 -12.39
CA GLY A 30 -7.63 -5.30 -13.06
C GLY A 30 -6.36 -5.90 -13.66
N ILE A 31 -5.81 -5.28 -14.71
CA ILE A 31 -4.49 -5.59 -15.26
C ILE A 31 -3.47 -4.64 -14.62
N LEU A 32 -2.35 -5.16 -14.13
CA LEU A 32 -1.28 -4.32 -13.61
C LEU A 32 -0.63 -3.52 -14.75
N THR A 33 -0.36 -2.25 -14.49
CA THR A 33 0.45 -1.43 -15.39
C THR A 33 1.91 -1.87 -15.37
N ASP A 34 2.64 -1.61 -16.47
CA ASP A 34 4.04 -2.05 -16.60
C ASP A 34 4.93 -1.47 -15.50
N ASP A 35 4.70 -0.22 -15.11
CA ASP A 35 5.41 0.45 -14.01
C ASP A 35 5.11 -0.16 -12.64
N ALA A 36 3.99 -0.87 -12.48
CA ALA A 36 3.69 -1.57 -11.22
C ALA A 36 4.68 -2.71 -10.93
N PHE A 37 5.46 -3.16 -11.92
CA PHE A 37 6.52 -4.16 -11.75
C PHE A 37 7.91 -3.57 -11.50
N THR A 38 8.11 -2.31 -11.87
CA THR A 38 9.45 -1.70 -11.93
C THR A 38 9.59 -0.40 -11.13
N GLN A 39 8.51 0.11 -10.53
CA GLN A 39 8.55 1.33 -9.72
C GLN A 39 9.53 1.20 -8.55
N THR A 40 10.21 2.30 -8.20
CA THR A 40 11.05 2.36 -7.00
C THR A 40 10.18 2.47 -5.75
N ASN A 41 10.72 2.07 -4.61
CA ASN A 41 10.06 2.21 -3.32
C ASN A 41 10.95 3.08 -2.40
N PRO A 42 10.54 4.31 -2.06
CA PRO A 42 9.33 5.02 -2.52
C PRO A 42 9.37 5.47 -3.99
N PRO A 43 8.20 5.67 -4.63
CA PRO A 43 8.12 5.99 -6.07
C PRO A 43 8.16 7.49 -6.40
N LEU A 44 7.77 8.39 -5.48
CA LEU A 44 7.69 9.85 -5.76
C LEU A 44 8.62 10.68 -4.88
N VAL A 45 8.48 10.58 -3.57
CA VAL A 45 9.26 11.37 -2.59
C VAL A 45 10.36 10.48 -2.00
N THR A 46 11.59 10.68 -2.47
CA THR A 46 12.77 9.84 -2.18
C THR A 46 13.79 10.53 -1.27
N GLY A 47 13.39 11.56 -0.51
CA GLY A 47 14.29 12.25 0.42
C GLY A 47 14.75 11.30 1.52
N ALA A 48 16.05 11.29 1.86
CA ALA A 48 16.60 10.31 2.82
C ALA A 48 15.94 10.35 4.21
N GLY A 49 15.36 11.49 4.63
CA GLY A 49 14.56 11.57 5.85
C GLY A 49 13.21 10.87 5.71
N THR A 50 12.52 11.06 4.58
CA THR A 50 11.15 10.60 4.37
C THR A 50 11.04 9.08 4.10
N ILE A 51 12.16 8.37 3.97
CA ILE A 51 12.17 6.93 3.73
C ILE A 51 12.16 6.19 5.08
N SER A 52 11.08 5.46 5.35
CA SER A 52 11.02 4.56 6.49
C SER A 52 12.02 3.41 6.37
N THR A 53 12.64 3.02 7.49
CA THR A 53 13.51 1.84 7.56
C THR A 53 12.79 0.52 7.32
N ASN A 54 11.45 0.55 7.34
CA ASN A 54 10.58 -0.59 7.05
C ASN A 54 10.36 -0.80 5.54
N VAL A 55 10.76 0.15 4.70
CA VAL A 55 10.67 0.04 3.24
C VAL A 55 12.01 -0.46 2.69
N ASP A 56 11.99 -1.62 2.05
CA ASP A 56 13.16 -2.11 1.31
C ASP A 56 13.23 -1.40 -0.05
N THR A 57 14.18 -0.48 -0.19
CA THR A 57 14.38 0.32 -1.41
C THR A 57 15.05 -0.47 -2.53
N SER A 58 15.57 -1.68 -2.25
CA SER A 58 16.15 -2.56 -3.26
C SER A 58 15.10 -3.35 -4.04
N VAL A 59 13.88 -3.46 -3.48
CA VAL A 59 12.75 -4.14 -4.13
C VAL A 59 12.03 -3.16 -5.05
N LEU A 60 11.89 -3.54 -6.32
CA LEU A 60 11.12 -2.80 -7.31
C LEU A 60 9.69 -3.37 -7.43
N GLY A 61 8.77 -2.54 -7.90
CA GLY A 61 7.36 -2.87 -8.10
C GLY A 61 6.47 -2.48 -6.92
N VAL A 62 5.16 -2.69 -7.06
CA VAL A 62 4.20 -2.40 -6.00
C VAL A 62 4.43 -3.34 -4.82
N LEU A 63 4.29 -2.80 -3.60
CA LEU A 63 4.47 -3.56 -2.37
C LEU A 63 3.11 -4.01 -1.82
N SER A 64 3.09 -5.15 -1.17
CA SER A 64 2.01 -5.60 -0.31
C SER A 64 1.75 -4.52 0.74
N GLY A 65 0.49 -4.12 0.93
CA GLY A 65 0.12 -3.02 1.83
C GLY A 65 0.25 -1.62 1.21
N SER A 66 0.77 -1.48 -0.02
CA SER A 66 0.63 -0.24 -0.77
C SER A 66 -0.77 -0.11 -1.39
N VAL A 67 -1.18 1.13 -1.60
CA VAL A 67 -2.50 1.47 -2.16
C VAL A 67 -2.53 1.15 -3.65
N ALA A 68 -3.59 0.47 -4.08
CA ALA A 68 -3.88 0.19 -5.48
C ALA A 68 -4.73 1.32 -6.07
N PHE A 69 -4.30 1.88 -7.20
CA PHE A 69 -5.01 2.95 -7.91
C PHE A 69 -5.56 2.48 -9.25
N THR A 70 -6.67 3.05 -9.69
CA THR A 70 -7.09 2.98 -11.10
C THR A 70 -6.06 3.70 -11.99
N ARG A 71 -5.71 3.10 -13.13
CA ARG A 71 -4.70 3.61 -14.05
C ARG A 71 -5.27 3.90 -15.44
N PRO A 72 -6.12 4.94 -15.57
CA PRO A 72 -6.72 5.32 -16.85
C PRO A 72 -5.69 5.81 -17.88
N ASP A 73 -4.48 6.16 -17.44
CA ASP A 73 -3.35 6.54 -18.31
C ASP A 73 -2.86 5.40 -19.20
N GLN A 74 -2.97 4.15 -18.74
CA GLN A 74 -2.58 2.95 -19.51
C GLN A 74 -3.76 2.28 -20.23
N GLY A 75 -5.00 2.70 -19.93
CA GLY A 75 -6.21 2.25 -20.62
C GLY A 75 -7.35 1.86 -19.67
N SER A 76 -8.34 1.15 -20.21
CA SER A 76 -9.47 0.64 -19.42
C SER A 76 -9.08 -0.58 -18.60
N ASN A 77 -9.55 -0.66 -17.35
CA ASN A 77 -9.31 -1.75 -16.39
C ASN A 77 -7.86 -1.95 -15.94
N TYR A 78 -6.99 -0.96 -16.14
CA TYR A 78 -5.64 -0.99 -15.57
C TYR A 78 -5.65 -0.52 -14.12
N ILE A 79 -4.79 -1.14 -13.32
CA ILE A 79 -4.53 -0.82 -11.92
C ILE A 79 -3.03 -0.79 -11.68
N GLY A 80 -2.58 -0.06 -10.67
CA GLY A 80 -1.15 0.03 -10.37
C GLY A 80 -0.86 0.79 -9.09
N GLY A 81 0.43 1.05 -8.86
CA GLY A 81 0.88 1.98 -7.84
C GLY A 81 0.62 3.44 -8.24
N PRO A 82 1.08 4.39 -7.42
CA PRO A 82 0.89 5.81 -7.69
C PRO A 82 1.56 6.22 -9.00
N VAL A 83 0.92 7.15 -9.70
CA VAL A 83 1.37 7.76 -10.94
C VAL A 83 2.44 8.82 -10.66
N SER A 84 3.69 8.51 -11.01
CA SER A 84 4.74 9.53 -10.97
C SER A 84 4.50 10.59 -12.05
N GLY A 85 4.57 11.87 -11.70
CA GLY A 85 4.61 12.98 -12.66
C GLY A 85 3.27 13.63 -13.02
N LEU A 86 2.18 13.30 -12.32
CA LEU A 86 0.94 14.09 -12.43
C LEU A 86 1.16 15.50 -11.87
N THR A 87 1.01 16.50 -12.74
CA THR A 87 1.11 17.93 -12.37
C THR A 87 -0.24 18.52 -11.98
N THR A 88 -1.35 17.81 -12.24
CA THR A 88 -2.72 18.22 -11.94
C THR A 88 -3.51 17.01 -11.44
N ALA A 89 -4.45 17.24 -10.52
CA ALA A 89 -5.33 16.20 -10.00
C ALA A 89 -6.10 15.51 -11.14
N ASN A 90 -5.90 14.20 -11.28
CA ASN A 90 -6.63 13.40 -12.25
C ASN A 90 -7.85 12.75 -11.58
N PRO A 91 -9.08 13.20 -11.89
CA PRO A 91 -10.28 12.64 -11.28
C PRO A 91 -10.57 11.19 -11.69
N ASN A 92 -9.80 10.59 -12.59
CA ASN A 92 -9.98 9.20 -13.00
C ASN A 92 -8.97 8.26 -12.33
N VAL A 93 -7.98 8.78 -11.60
CA VAL A 93 -7.11 8.00 -10.71
C VAL A 93 -7.76 7.97 -9.33
N ARG A 94 -8.07 6.77 -8.84
CA ARG A 94 -8.82 6.53 -7.61
C ARG A 94 -8.20 5.38 -6.84
N PRO A 95 -8.06 5.51 -5.50
CA PRO A 95 -7.69 4.37 -4.68
C PRO A 95 -8.82 3.34 -4.71
N LEU A 96 -8.46 2.07 -4.94
CA LEU A 96 -9.36 0.92 -5.00
C LEU A 96 -9.25 0.04 -3.74
N GLY A 97 -8.11 0.10 -3.06
CA GLY A 97 -7.80 -0.83 -1.99
C GLY A 97 -6.31 -0.96 -1.74
N LEU A 98 -5.91 -2.09 -1.17
CA LEU A 98 -4.51 -2.39 -0.81
C LEU A 98 -4.04 -3.67 -1.49
N PHE A 99 -2.85 -3.67 -2.05
CA PHE A 99 -2.26 -4.87 -2.65
C PHE A 99 -1.98 -5.92 -1.59
N ILE A 100 -2.31 -7.17 -1.89
CA ILE A 100 -2.07 -8.31 -1.00
C ILE A 100 -0.61 -8.77 -1.12
N ASN A 101 -0.07 -8.74 -2.33
CA ASN A 101 1.25 -9.27 -2.65
C ASN A 101 2.12 -8.19 -3.29
N ASN A 102 3.43 -8.31 -3.13
CA ASN A 102 4.37 -7.55 -3.94
C ASN A 102 4.24 -7.97 -5.41
N ALA A 103 4.36 -7.04 -6.34
CA ALA A 103 4.49 -7.31 -7.76
C ALA A 103 5.94 -7.09 -8.24
N ALA A 104 6.91 -7.56 -7.46
CA ALA A 104 8.31 -7.49 -7.85
C ALA A 104 8.59 -8.51 -8.97
N GLY A 105 9.38 -8.12 -9.97
CA GLY A 105 9.92 -9.07 -10.95
C GLY A 105 10.05 -8.49 -12.36
N TYR A 106 11.07 -8.98 -13.09
CA TYR A 106 11.20 -8.75 -14.52
C TYR A 106 10.31 -9.72 -15.31
N ALA A 107 9.94 -9.36 -16.54
CA ALA A 107 9.11 -10.19 -17.44
C ALA A 107 9.67 -11.61 -17.75
N TYR A 108 10.90 -11.90 -17.33
CA TYR A 108 11.59 -13.18 -17.53
C TYR A 108 11.72 -14.04 -16.27
N GLU A 109 11.29 -13.54 -15.10
CA GLU A 109 11.16 -14.36 -13.89
C GLU A 109 9.73 -14.90 -13.78
N ASN A 110 9.59 -16.18 -13.44
CA ASN A 110 8.29 -16.83 -13.26
C ASN A 110 7.64 -16.45 -11.91
N GLN A 111 7.65 -15.16 -11.57
CA GLN A 111 6.95 -14.64 -10.40
C GLN A 111 5.45 -14.48 -10.74
N PRO A 112 4.53 -14.88 -9.85
CA PRO A 112 3.09 -14.95 -10.16
C PRO A 112 2.49 -13.64 -10.68
N ALA A 113 3.01 -12.50 -10.23
CA ALA A 113 2.53 -11.19 -10.64
C ALA A 113 2.98 -10.82 -12.06
N ALA A 114 4.26 -10.98 -12.39
CA ALA A 114 4.83 -10.64 -13.70
C ALA A 114 4.31 -11.57 -14.81
N ALA A 115 4.11 -12.86 -14.50
CA ALA A 115 3.56 -13.82 -15.46
C ALA A 115 2.05 -13.65 -15.70
N SER A 116 1.28 -13.26 -14.67
CA SER A 116 -0.17 -13.09 -14.80
C SER A 116 -0.58 -11.68 -15.25
N GLY A 117 0.26 -10.66 -15.05
CA GLY A 117 -0.14 -9.26 -15.20
C GLY A 117 -1.22 -8.85 -14.18
N LYS A 118 -1.34 -9.57 -13.06
CA LYS A 118 -2.42 -9.40 -12.06
C LYS A 118 -1.82 -9.14 -10.68
N GLY A 119 -2.35 -8.12 -10.01
CA GLY A 119 -2.04 -7.78 -8.63
C GLY A 119 -3.30 -7.93 -7.78
N PRO A 120 -3.45 -9.02 -7.01
CA PRO A 120 -4.58 -9.17 -6.12
C PRO A 120 -4.61 -8.04 -5.08
N TYR A 121 -5.74 -7.37 -4.93
CA TYR A 121 -5.93 -6.34 -3.92
C TYR A 121 -7.21 -6.59 -3.12
N VAL A 122 -7.26 -6.03 -1.91
CA VAL A 122 -8.49 -6.01 -1.10
C VAL A 122 -9.21 -4.69 -1.28
N SER A 123 -10.45 -4.78 -1.73
CA SER A 123 -11.43 -3.69 -1.78
C SER A 123 -12.56 -4.00 -0.79
N ALA A 124 -13.27 -2.99 -0.31
CA ALA A 124 -14.37 -3.09 0.64
C ALA A 124 -13.99 -3.35 2.11
N MET A 125 -14.98 -3.11 2.97
CA MET A 125 -14.87 -3.15 4.43
C MET A 125 -14.29 -4.46 4.94
N GLY A 126 -13.17 -4.35 5.65
CA GLY A 126 -12.43 -5.45 6.24
C GLY A 126 -11.41 -4.91 7.23
N THR A 127 -10.88 -5.78 8.09
CA THR A 127 -9.84 -5.41 9.04
C THR A 127 -8.53 -6.05 8.61
N TYR A 128 -7.50 -5.22 8.45
CA TYR A 128 -6.20 -5.65 7.96
C TYR A 128 -5.11 -5.07 8.85
N ALA A 129 -3.96 -5.72 8.88
CA ALA A 129 -2.75 -5.17 9.45
C ALA A 129 -1.76 -4.91 8.31
N SER A 130 -1.09 -3.77 8.30
CA SER A 130 -0.03 -3.46 7.35
C SER A 130 1.22 -3.06 8.09
N GLN A 131 2.38 -3.44 7.59
CA GLN A 131 3.65 -2.84 8.03
C GLN A 131 3.60 -1.33 7.83
N LEU A 132 4.24 -0.60 8.75
CA LEU A 132 4.28 0.85 8.70
C LEU A 132 5.36 1.35 7.73
N PHE A 133 4.94 1.69 6.51
CA PHE A 133 5.82 2.21 5.47
C PHE A 133 6.05 3.72 5.53
N GLU A 134 5.15 4.48 6.16
CA GLU A 134 5.24 5.94 6.25
C GLU A 134 5.47 6.34 7.72
N THR A 135 6.71 6.65 8.08
CA THR A 135 7.10 7.05 9.44
C THR A 135 7.35 8.54 9.57
N GLN A 136 7.52 9.26 8.46
CA GLN A 136 7.78 10.69 8.44
C GLN A 136 6.84 11.41 7.49
N ASN A 137 6.59 12.68 7.81
CA ASN A 137 5.82 13.56 6.95
C ASN A 137 6.62 13.89 5.68
N LEU A 138 5.97 13.76 4.53
CA LEU A 138 6.64 13.93 3.23
C LEU A 138 7.07 15.38 2.94
N ASN A 139 6.42 16.36 3.56
CA ASN A 139 6.68 17.78 3.35
C ASN A 139 7.63 18.38 4.40
N SER A 140 7.54 17.94 5.66
CA SER A 140 8.29 18.50 6.79
C SER A 140 9.37 17.59 7.35
N SER A 141 9.42 16.31 6.94
CA SER A 141 10.29 15.27 7.51
C SER A 141 10.14 15.11 9.03
N ALA A 142 9.00 15.54 9.59
CA ALA A 142 8.68 15.34 10.99
C ALA A 142 8.15 13.92 11.22
N ASP A 143 8.43 13.34 12.38
CA ASP A 143 7.95 12.00 12.73
C ASP A 143 6.42 11.95 12.79
N LEU A 144 5.84 10.93 12.14
CA LEU A 144 4.41 10.66 12.18
C LEU A 144 4.05 9.86 13.43
N THR A 145 3.11 10.38 14.20
CA THR A 145 2.54 9.67 15.36
C THR A 145 1.14 9.18 15.02
N TYR A 146 0.97 7.86 14.97
CA TYR A 146 -0.31 7.21 14.73
C TYR A 146 -1.08 7.00 16.04
N THR A 147 -2.34 7.41 16.08
CA THR A 147 -3.22 7.20 17.24
C THR A 147 -4.54 6.56 16.85
N THR A 148 -5.04 5.66 17.69
CA THR A 148 -6.28 4.92 17.42
C THR A 148 -7.44 5.87 17.14
N GLY A 149 -8.24 5.55 16.13
CA GLY A 149 -9.37 6.34 15.66
C GLY A 149 -9.02 7.37 14.59
N GLN A 150 -7.73 7.59 14.28
CA GLN A 150 -7.35 8.46 13.18
C GLN A 150 -7.74 7.88 11.82
N PHE A 151 -8.09 8.78 10.91
CA PHE A 151 -8.27 8.46 9.50
C PHE A 151 -6.92 8.20 8.84
N LEU A 152 -6.89 7.20 7.97
CA LEU A 152 -5.75 6.87 7.12
C LEU A 152 -6.08 7.22 5.68
N TYR A 153 -5.08 7.78 5.00
CA TYR A 153 -5.12 8.29 3.63
C TYR A 153 -4.00 7.63 2.81
N ALA A 154 -4.10 7.69 1.48
CA ALA A 154 -2.98 7.34 0.61
C ALA A 154 -1.97 8.48 0.60
N SER A 155 -0.72 8.23 0.98
CA SER A 155 0.37 9.19 0.79
C SER A 155 0.69 9.37 -0.69
N GLN A 156 1.46 10.42 -1.03
CA GLN A 156 1.99 10.62 -2.39
C GLN A 156 2.80 9.41 -2.88
N ASN A 157 3.44 8.67 -1.97
CA ASN A 157 4.18 7.45 -2.27
C ASN A 157 3.29 6.20 -2.41
N GLY A 158 1.97 6.34 -2.26
CA GLY A 158 1.03 5.22 -2.32
C GLY A 158 1.05 4.34 -1.07
N TYR A 159 1.50 4.86 0.08
CA TYR A 159 1.48 4.17 1.37
C TYR A 159 0.38 4.72 2.28
N LEU A 160 0.09 4.06 3.40
CA LEU A 160 -0.88 4.57 4.37
C LEU A 160 -0.24 5.66 5.24
N THR A 161 -0.87 6.84 5.28
CA THR A 161 -0.48 7.97 6.15
C THR A 161 -1.68 8.49 6.95
N ASN A 162 -1.45 9.04 8.14
CA ASN A 162 -2.48 9.73 8.93
C ASN A 162 -2.55 11.25 8.67
N VAL A 163 -1.72 11.77 7.77
CA VAL A 163 -1.68 13.20 7.43
C VAL A 163 -2.40 13.46 6.11
N ALA A 164 -3.53 14.17 6.18
CA ALA A 164 -4.31 14.52 5.00
C ALA A 164 -3.56 15.42 4.00
N ALA A 165 -2.57 16.20 4.46
CA ALA A 165 -1.74 17.06 3.61
C ALA A 165 -0.67 16.29 2.81
N ASP A 166 -0.24 15.13 3.31
CA ASP A 166 0.71 14.24 2.61
C ASP A 166 0.00 13.30 1.63
N ASN A 167 -1.32 13.43 1.54
CA ASN A 167 -2.12 12.68 0.62
C ASN A 167 -1.68 12.93 -0.82
N ASN A 168 -1.83 11.93 -1.68
CA ASN A 168 -1.61 12.05 -3.11
C ASN A 168 -2.62 13.03 -3.74
N ARG A 169 -2.35 14.34 -3.61
CA ARG A 169 -3.22 15.43 -4.12
C ARG A 169 -3.51 15.29 -5.62
N TYR A 170 -2.66 14.56 -6.35
CA TYR A 170 -2.74 14.40 -7.79
C TYR A 170 -3.57 13.19 -8.23
N GLU A 171 -3.87 12.26 -7.32
CA GLU A 171 -4.55 10.98 -7.61
C GLU A 171 -5.89 10.85 -6.88
N GLN A 172 -6.66 11.93 -6.92
CA GLN A 172 -7.89 12.07 -6.14
C GLN A 172 -9.01 12.73 -6.92
N ALA A 173 -10.21 12.66 -6.36
CA ALA A 173 -11.33 13.44 -6.86
C ALA A 173 -10.95 14.91 -6.68
N ALA A 174 -11.16 15.71 -7.73
CA ALA A 174 -10.97 17.14 -7.64
C ALA A 174 -11.70 17.64 -6.36
N ASP A 175 -10.91 18.16 -5.41
CA ASP A 175 -11.30 18.70 -4.09
C ASP A 175 -11.54 17.78 -2.88
N GLY A 176 -11.07 16.52 -2.84
CA GLY A 176 -11.23 15.68 -1.65
C GLY A 176 -10.03 14.88 -1.23
N VAL A 177 -9.83 14.72 0.09
CA VAL A 177 -8.92 13.75 0.71
C VAL A 177 -9.67 12.41 0.88
N THR A 178 -9.30 11.39 0.11
CA THR A 178 -9.98 10.08 0.15
C THR A 178 -9.54 9.29 1.39
N THR A 179 -10.47 9.04 2.30
CA THR A 179 -10.23 8.20 3.48
C THR A 179 -10.22 6.73 3.07
N ILE A 180 -9.12 6.04 3.33
CA ILE A 180 -8.93 4.62 3.00
C ILE A 180 -9.35 3.74 4.16
N ALA A 181 -8.99 4.13 5.38
CA ALA A 181 -9.23 3.32 6.56
C ALA A 181 -9.31 4.14 7.84
N ILE A 182 -9.75 3.51 8.93
CA ILE A 182 -9.69 4.04 10.29
C ILE A 182 -8.72 3.17 11.09
N LEU A 183 -7.74 3.79 11.75
CA LEU A 183 -6.77 3.08 12.56
C LEU A 183 -7.43 2.49 13.81
N LYS A 184 -7.29 1.18 14.01
CA LYS A 184 -7.74 0.47 15.22
C LYS A 184 -6.62 0.30 16.23
N MET A 185 -5.39 0.09 15.75
CA MET A 185 -4.22 -0.09 16.62
C MET A 185 -2.97 0.51 15.94
N PRO A 186 -2.25 1.45 16.60
CA PRO A 186 -1.00 1.96 16.08
C PRO A 186 0.10 0.90 16.17
N ALA A 187 1.16 1.09 15.39
CA ALA A 187 2.38 0.32 15.56
C ALA A 187 3.08 0.74 16.85
N ASP A 188 3.66 -0.22 17.57
CA ASP A 188 4.46 -0.01 18.77
C ASP A 188 5.74 -0.87 18.74
N SER A 189 6.53 -0.85 19.81
CA SER A 189 7.78 -1.60 19.90
C SER A 189 7.62 -3.12 19.96
N VAL A 190 6.38 -3.62 20.10
CA VAL A 190 6.04 -5.05 20.15
C VAL A 190 5.38 -5.50 18.85
N GLN A 191 4.65 -4.62 18.18
CA GLN A 191 4.00 -4.86 16.90
C GLN A 191 4.29 -3.72 15.92
N ASN A 192 5.19 -3.97 14.96
CA ASN A 192 5.57 -3.01 13.90
C ASN A 192 4.50 -2.82 12.79
N GLU A 193 3.31 -3.37 12.98
CA GLU A 193 2.18 -3.30 12.03
C GLU A 193 1.07 -2.42 12.59
N ILE A 194 0.54 -1.54 11.75
CA ILE A 194 -0.71 -0.83 12.03
C ILE A 194 -1.90 -1.72 11.71
N VAL A 195 -2.91 -1.75 12.59
CA VAL A 195 -4.18 -2.45 12.33
C VAL A 195 -5.26 -1.43 12.05
N PHE A 196 -6.01 -1.63 10.96
CA PHE A 196 -7.00 -0.68 10.51
C PHE A 196 -8.23 -1.35 9.90
N ASP A 197 -9.29 -0.56 9.83
CA ASP A 197 -10.57 -0.92 9.24
C ASP A 197 -10.74 -0.20 7.91
N GLN A 198 -10.70 -0.94 6.81
CA GLN A 198 -10.82 -0.38 5.47
C GLN A 198 -12.24 0.17 5.23
N ARG A 199 -12.34 1.31 4.56
CA ARG A 199 -13.58 2.05 4.33
C ARG A 199 -13.93 2.26 2.85
N ILE A 200 -12.97 2.04 1.94
CA ILE A 200 -13.18 1.97 0.48
C ILE A 200 -13.72 0.60 0.12
#